data_AF-A0A840P417-F1
#
_entry.id   AF-A0A840P417-F1
#
_cell.length_a   1.000
_cell.length_b   1.000
_cell.length_c   1.000
_cell.angle_alpha   90.00
_cell.angle_beta   90.00
_cell.angle_gamma   90.00
#
_symmetry.space_group_name_H-M   'P 1'
#
loop_
_entity.id
_entity.type
_entity.pdbx_description
1 polymer ?
#
loop_
_entity_poly.entity_id
_entity_poly.type
_entity_poly.pdbx_seq_one_letter_code
_entity_poly.pdbx_strand_id
1 'polypeptide(L)'
;MTQAAPEPGGGAVAAGATADAVADLRATAKWTIAAMGAVGALLLGGGPIAAAGKIDAGWEAALASAGLLLALGGVAFAVWHTGNALLPRVALLGDLGRPELASLREVVERDPDAFYGPLGRSPQSLRDARVFHEKAAAAFAAALARETGEKRRRVLEQALKDAEANVALAVRLERRLVDLIHAWLVAEAVRAARIRTMAGVVAVALGAAAFLAATGGGEAAPAPSPTPTATPTATPTVSG
;
A
#
# COMPACT_ATOMS: atom_id res chain seq x y z
N MET A 1 5.45 -36.02 34.17
CA MET A 1 4.81 -35.12 33.17
C MET A 1 5.91 -34.23 32.63
N THR A 2 6.42 -34.56 31.44
CA THR A 2 7.57 -33.90 30.82
C THR A 2 7.08 -32.65 30.08
N GLN A 3 7.56 -31.48 30.50
CA GLN A 3 7.24 -30.19 29.90
C GLN A 3 7.90 -30.11 28.51
N ALA A 4 7.09 -30.03 27.45
CA ALA A 4 7.58 -29.82 26.10
C ALA A 4 8.25 -28.43 26.00
N ALA A 5 9.47 -28.40 25.50
CA ALA A 5 10.22 -27.17 25.24
C ALA A 5 9.48 -26.30 24.21
N PRO A 6 9.52 -24.96 24.33
CA PRO A 6 8.96 -24.07 23.32
C PRO A 6 9.74 -24.22 22.00
N GLU A 7 9.03 -24.57 20.93
CA GLU A 7 9.53 -24.65 19.55
C GLU A 7 10.25 -23.35 19.15
N PRO A 8 11.56 -23.37 18.85
CA PRO A 8 12.33 -22.18 18.49
C PRO A 8 12.01 -21.61 17.08
N GLY A 9 11.06 -22.19 16.35
CA GLY A 9 10.78 -21.86 14.95
C GLY A 9 9.92 -20.62 14.71
N GLY A 10 9.01 -20.25 15.62
CA GLY A 10 8.01 -19.20 15.35
C GLY A 10 8.60 -17.79 15.19
N GLY A 11 9.61 -17.45 16.00
CA GLY A 11 10.28 -16.14 15.94
C GLY A 11 11.20 -16.00 14.72
N ALA A 12 11.87 -17.08 14.32
CA ALA A 12 12.75 -17.08 13.15
C ALA A 12 11.96 -17.02 11.83
N VAL A 13 10.81 -17.71 11.76
CA VAL A 13 9.92 -17.67 10.58
C VAL A 13 9.23 -16.31 10.43
N ALA A 14 8.77 -15.70 11.53
CA ALA A 14 8.23 -14.34 11.50
C ALA A 14 9.29 -13.29 11.14
N ALA A 15 10.51 -13.43 11.66
CA ALA A 15 11.63 -12.55 11.29
C ALA A 15 12.01 -12.70 9.80
N GLY A 16 12.01 -13.92 9.27
CA GLY A 16 12.23 -14.20 7.84
C GLY A 16 11.16 -13.56 6.95
N ALA A 17 9.87 -13.75 7.28
CA ALA A 17 8.76 -13.15 6.55
C ALA A 17 8.80 -11.61 6.56
N THR A 18 9.24 -11.00 7.68
CA THR A 18 9.42 -9.54 7.77
C THR A 18 10.58 -9.07 6.90
N ALA A 19 11.70 -9.79 6.87
CA ALA A 19 12.85 -9.47 6.04
C ALA A 19 12.53 -9.58 4.54
N ASP A 20 11.77 -10.61 4.14
CA ASP A 20 11.31 -10.82 2.77
C ASP A 20 10.37 -9.70 2.32
N ALA A 21 9.41 -9.30 3.15
CA ALA A 21 8.52 -8.17 2.86
C ALA A 21 9.30 -6.85 2.68
N VAL A 22 10.33 -6.60 3.51
CA VAL A 22 11.20 -5.41 3.37
C VAL A 22 12.03 -5.48 2.09
N ALA A 23 12.52 -6.66 1.71
CA ALA A 23 13.26 -6.86 0.47
C ALA A 23 12.38 -6.60 -0.75
N ASP A 24 11.14 -7.07 -0.73
CA ASP A 24 10.17 -6.89 -1.82
C ASP A 24 9.72 -5.43 -1.97
N LEU A 25 9.53 -4.72 -0.84
CA LEU A 25 9.32 -3.27 -0.83
C LEU A 25 10.52 -2.51 -1.43
N ARG A 26 11.74 -2.90 -1.08
CA ARG A 26 12.96 -2.28 -1.63
C ARG A 26 13.10 -2.57 -3.13
N ALA A 27 12.79 -3.79 -3.56
CA ALA A 27 12.80 -4.17 -4.97
C ALA A 27 11.78 -3.34 -5.76
N THR A 28 10.55 -3.26 -5.27
CA THR A 28 9.48 -2.43 -5.86
C THR A 28 9.92 -0.98 -5.94
N ALA A 29 10.44 -0.39 -4.86
CA ALA A 29 10.93 0.99 -4.85
C ALA A 29 12.04 1.23 -5.88
N LYS A 30 13.01 0.31 -6.02
CA LYS A 30 14.08 0.41 -7.02
C LYS A 30 13.51 0.41 -8.45
N TRP A 31 12.54 -0.45 -8.74
CA TRP A 31 11.90 -0.50 -10.06
C TRP A 31 11.06 0.75 -10.34
N THR A 32 10.34 1.29 -9.34
CA THR A 32 9.59 2.54 -9.50
C THR A 32 10.54 3.72 -9.77
N ILE A 33 11.64 3.82 -9.02
CA ILE A 33 12.66 4.86 -9.24
C ILE A 33 13.31 4.70 -10.62
N ALA A 34 13.65 3.47 -11.02
CA ALA A 34 14.23 3.21 -12.34
C ALA A 34 13.26 3.57 -13.47
N ALA A 35 11.98 3.23 -13.33
CA ALA A 35 10.94 3.60 -14.30
C ALA A 35 10.77 5.13 -14.39
N MET A 36 10.73 5.83 -13.25
CA MET A 36 10.66 7.29 -13.24
C MET A 36 11.93 7.93 -13.83
N GLY A 37 13.10 7.35 -13.55
CA GLY A 37 14.37 7.75 -14.16
C GLY A 37 14.40 7.53 -15.66
N ALA A 38 13.84 6.41 -16.15
CA ALA A 38 13.72 6.13 -17.58
C ALA A 38 12.75 7.10 -18.28
N VAL A 39 11.62 7.43 -17.65
CA VAL A 39 10.69 8.45 -18.14
C VAL A 39 11.37 9.83 -18.18
N GLY A 40 12.09 10.22 -17.12
CA GLY A 40 12.87 11.45 -17.09
C GLY A 40 13.97 11.50 -18.15
N ALA A 41 14.70 10.40 -18.33
CA ALA A 41 15.73 10.26 -19.35
C ALA A 41 15.17 10.30 -20.78
N LEU A 42 14.00 9.70 -21.01
CA LEU A 42 13.31 9.77 -22.30
C LEU A 42 12.84 11.20 -22.61
N LEU A 43 12.31 11.91 -21.61
CA LEU A 43 11.88 13.31 -21.73
C LEU A 43 13.07 14.26 -21.96
N LEU A 44 14.20 14.02 -21.28
CA LEU A 44 15.41 14.85 -21.42
C LEU A 44 16.27 14.48 -22.64
N GLY A 45 16.25 13.22 -23.07
CA GLY A 45 17.17 12.68 -24.08
C GLY A 45 16.56 12.48 -25.48
N GLY A 46 15.23 12.45 -25.64
CA GLY A 46 14.60 11.92 -26.86
C GLY A 46 14.29 12.92 -27.99
N GLY A 47 14.25 14.23 -27.75
CA GLY A 47 13.74 15.14 -28.80
C GLY A 47 13.84 16.65 -28.59
N PRO A 48 13.70 17.22 -27.37
CA PRO A 48 13.57 18.68 -27.22
C PRO A 48 14.81 19.47 -27.66
N ILE A 49 16.01 18.91 -27.51
CA ILE A 49 17.26 19.61 -27.88
C ILE A 49 17.49 19.61 -29.41
N ALA A 50 16.96 18.63 -30.13
CA ALA A 50 17.07 18.57 -31.60
C ALA A 50 16.01 19.45 -32.31
N ALA A 51 14.89 19.77 -31.64
CA ALA A 51 13.79 20.57 -32.18
C ALA A 51 13.84 22.07 -31.81
N ALA A 52 14.76 22.48 -30.92
CA ALA A 52 14.89 23.87 -30.46
C ALA A 52 15.26 24.91 -31.55
N GLY A 53 15.51 24.47 -32.79
CA GLY A 53 15.77 25.35 -33.93
C GLY A 53 14.58 25.64 -34.85
N LYS A 54 13.37 25.11 -34.58
CA LYS A 54 12.24 25.14 -35.54
C LYS A 54 10.86 25.50 -34.99
N ILE A 55 10.76 25.95 -33.73
CA ILE A 55 9.45 26.31 -33.14
C ILE A 55 9.23 27.81 -33.29
N ASP A 56 8.36 28.20 -34.21
CA ASP A 56 7.82 29.56 -34.26
C ASP A 56 6.90 29.80 -33.05
N ALA A 57 7.02 30.99 -32.47
CA ALA A 57 6.74 31.25 -31.07
C ALA A 57 5.27 31.05 -30.63
N GLY A 58 5.10 30.35 -29.50
CA GLY A 58 3.98 30.57 -28.58
C GLY A 58 3.25 29.30 -28.16
N TRP A 59 2.17 29.00 -28.86
CA TRP A 59 1.14 28.04 -28.43
C TRP A 59 1.63 26.60 -28.32
N GLU A 60 2.51 26.16 -29.23
CA GLU A 60 3.05 24.80 -29.24
C GLU A 60 4.04 24.55 -28.10
N ALA A 61 4.87 25.54 -27.78
CA ALA A 61 5.77 25.49 -26.62
C ALA A 61 4.99 25.49 -25.29
N ALA A 62 3.89 26.24 -25.22
CA ALA A 62 3.00 26.24 -24.06
C ALA A 62 2.30 24.88 -23.87
N LEU A 63 1.81 24.27 -24.96
CA LEU A 63 1.23 22.93 -24.96
C LEU A 63 2.24 21.85 -24.54
N ALA A 64 3.46 21.91 -25.07
CA ALA A 64 4.53 20.98 -24.69
C ALA A 64 4.91 21.11 -23.21
N SER A 65 5.01 22.35 -22.71
CA SER A 65 5.29 22.63 -21.29
C SER A 65 4.15 22.17 -20.38
N ALA A 66 2.89 22.38 -20.80
CA ALA A 66 1.71 21.92 -20.07
C ALA A 66 1.64 20.39 -20.01
N GLY A 67 1.93 19.69 -21.11
CA GLY A 67 2.01 18.23 -21.15
C GLY A 67 3.10 17.66 -20.23
N LEU A 68 4.28 18.30 -20.21
CA LEU A 68 5.38 17.93 -19.31
C LEU A 68 5.02 18.13 -17.84
N LEU A 69 4.40 19.26 -17.49
CA LEU A 69 3.94 19.54 -16.14
C LEU A 69 2.85 18.57 -15.69
N LEU A 70 1.94 18.19 -16.59
CA LEU A 70 0.91 17.19 -16.31
C LEU A 70 1.52 15.81 -16.05
N ALA A 71 2.53 15.41 -16.84
CA ALA A 71 3.25 14.15 -16.65
C ALA A 71 4.01 14.14 -15.30
N LEU A 72 4.76 15.21 -14.99
CA LEU A 72 5.46 15.35 -13.71
C LEU A 72 4.49 15.41 -12.52
N GLY A 73 3.35 16.09 -12.68
CA GLY A 73 2.28 16.12 -11.68
C GLY A 73 1.71 14.72 -11.42
N GLY A 74 1.48 13.92 -12.46
CA GLY A 74 1.04 12.53 -12.34
C GLY A 74 2.05 11.66 -11.58
N VAL A 75 3.34 11.83 -11.84
CA VAL A 75 4.42 11.15 -11.12
C VAL A 75 4.47 11.57 -9.65
N ALA A 76 4.48 12.87 -9.36
CA ALA A 76 4.51 13.39 -8.00
C ALA A 76 3.28 12.94 -7.20
N PHE A 77 2.10 12.92 -7.82
CA PHE A 77 0.87 12.42 -7.23
C PHE A 77 0.94 10.92 -6.90
N ALA A 78 1.49 10.10 -7.81
CA ALA A 78 1.70 8.67 -7.58
C ALA A 78 2.68 8.41 -6.42
N VAL A 79 3.80 9.15 -6.38
CA VAL A 79 4.80 9.05 -5.30
C VAL A 79 4.19 9.48 -3.96
N TRP A 80 3.49 10.61 -3.92
CA TRP A 80 2.85 11.13 -2.71
C TRP A 80 1.85 10.12 -2.13
N HIS A 81 1.02 9.51 -2.97
CA HIS A 81 0.05 8.53 -2.52
C HIS A 81 0.67 7.19 -2.11
N THR A 82 1.77 6.78 -2.75
CA THR A 82 2.54 5.61 -2.31
C THR A 82 3.20 5.86 -0.95
N GLY A 83 3.73 7.07 -0.73
CA GLY A 83 4.29 7.48 0.56
C GLY A 83 3.26 7.47 1.69
N ASN A 84 2.04 7.95 1.43
CA ASN A 84 0.95 7.91 2.41
C ASN A 84 0.49 6.48 2.76
N ALA A 85 0.68 5.51 1.87
CA ALA A 85 0.37 4.11 2.15
C ALA A 85 1.42 3.44 3.06
N LEU A 86 2.64 4.00 3.13
CA LEU A 86 3.75 3.47 3.94
C LEU A 86 3.76 4.01 5.37
N LEU A 87 2.93 5.00 5.70
CA LEU A 87 2.78 5.50 7.07
C LEU A 87 2.06 4.45 7.91
N PRO A 88 2.69 3.92 8.98
CA PRO A 88 2.09 2.88 9.80
C PRO A 88 0.83 3.42 10.48
N ARG A 89 -0.33 2.98 10.00
CA ARG A 89 -1.61 3.23 10.67
C ARG A 89 -1.76 2.22 11.79
N VAL A 90 -1.70 2.71 13.04
CA VAL A 90 -2.06 1.92 14.21
C VAL A 90 -3.57 1.71 14.20
N ALA A 91 -4.01 0.45 14.12
CA ALA A 91 -5.43 0.09 14.17
C ALA A 91 -5.89 0.02 15.63
N LEU A 92 -6.98 0.70 15.94
CA LEU A 92 -7.61 0.69 17.26
C LEU A 92 -9.05 0.20 17.14
N LEU A 93 -9.59 -0.44 18.19
CA LEU A 93 -11.02 -0.81 18.22
C LEU A 93 -11.95 0.39 17.98
N GLY A 94 -11.53 1.60 18.37
CA GLY A 94 -12.29 2.83 18.14
C GLY A 94 -12.37 3.24 16.66
N ASP A 95 -11.52 2.68 15.80
CA ASP A 95 -11.50 3.03 14.37
C ASP A 95 -12.66 2.42 13.61
N LEU A 96 -13.38 1.43 14.17
CA LEU A 96 -14.56 0.81 13.54
C LEU A 96 -15.65 1.83 13.18
N GLY A 97 -15.69 2.98 13.87
CA GLY A 97 -16.58 4.10 13.57
C GLY A 97 -16.20 4.92 12.33
N ARG A 98 -15.01 4.73 11.74
CA ARG A 98 -14.56 5.48 10.57
C ARG A 98 -15.39 5.13 9.32
N PRO A 99 -15.64 6.10 8.42
CA PRO A 99 -16.39 5.84 7.18
C PRO A 99 -15.70 4.83 6.27
N GLU A 100 -14.37 4.79 6.32
CA GLU A 100 -13.50 3.85 5.58
C GLU A 100 -13.79 2.38 5.92
N LEU A 101 -14.39 2.12 7.09
CA LEU A 101 -14.71 0.78 7.59
C LEU A 101 -16.21 0.50 7.61
N ALA A 102 -17.03 1.28 6.88
CA ALA A 102 -18.47 1.09 6.84
C ALA A 102 -18.88 -0.33 6.40
N SER A 103 -18.17 -0.91 5.43
CA SER A 103 -18.41 -2.28 4.97
C SER A 103 -18.07 -3.33 6.03
N LEU A 104 -16.94 -3.16 6.74
CA LEU A 104 -16.58 -4.03 7.87
C LEU A 104 -17.63 -3.92 8.97
N ARG A 105 -18.10 -2.71 9.27
CA ARG A 105 -19.14 -2.48 10.28
C ARG A 105 -20.43 -3.18 9.90
N GLU A 106 -20.87 -3.12 8.65
CA GLU A 106 -22.07 -3.83 8.19
C GLU A 106 -21.93 -5.35 8.37
N VAL A 107 -20.75 -5.91 8.09
CA VAL A 107 -20.47 -7.33 8.32
C VAL A 107 -20.53 -7.68 9.80
N VAL A 108 -19.96 -6.84 10.67
CA VAL A 108 -19.98 -7.02 12.13
C VAL A 108 -21.38 -6.87 12.71
N GLU A 109 -22.17 -5.91 12.22
CA GLU A 109 -23.55 -5.68 12.64
C GLU A 109 -24.49 -6.81 12.21
N ARG A 110 -24.18 -7.52 11.11
CA ARG A 110 -24.96 -8.66 10.63
C ARG A 110 -24.82 -9.89 11.52
N ASP A 111 -23.66 -10.10 12.14
CA ASP A 111 -23.41 -11.24 13.04
C ASP A 111 -22.51 -10.82 14.22
N PRO A 112 -23.01 -10.03 15.17
CA PRO A 112 -22.19 -9.50 16.26
C PRO A 112 -21.66 -10.60 17.18
N ASP A 113 -22.38 -11.71 17.31
CA ASP A 113 -22.02 -12.81 18.20
C ASP A 113 -20.76 -13.55 17.69
N ALA A 114 -20.53 -13.62 16.37
CA ALA A 114 -19.31 -14.16 15.79
C ALA A 114 -18.04 -13.33 16.08
N PHE A 115 -18.19 -12.02 16.34
CA PHE A 115 -17.09 -11.09 16.56
C PHE A 115 -16.86 -10.75 18.03
N TYR A 116 -17.94 -10.52 18.78
CA TYR A 116 -17.89 -10.11 20.20
C TYR A 116 -18.15 -11.28 21.16
N GLY A 117 -18.63 -12.41 20.67
CA GLY A 117 -18.93 -13.59 21.48
C GLY A 117 -19.99 -13.30 22.56
N PRO A 118 -19.97 -14.04 23.69
CA PRO A 118 -20.95 -13.85 24.76
C PRO A 118 -20.74 -12.56 25.57
N LEU A 119 -19.70 -11.77 25.26
CA LEU A 119 -19.28 -10.61 26.06
C LEU A 119 -19.96 -9.29 25.65
N GLY A 120 -20.87 -9.34 24.67
CA GLY A 120 -21.72 -8.21 24.28
C GLY A 120 -21.82 -8.06 22.77
N ARG A 121 -22.17 -6.84 22.31
CA ARG A 121 -22.44 -6.55 20.88
C ARG A 121 -21.74 -5.30 20.36
N SER A 122 -20.81 -4.73 21.14
CA SER A 122 -20.06 -3.54 20.75
C SER A 122 -18.61 -3.58 21.22
N PRO A 123 -17.72 -2.79 20.61
CA PRO A 123 -16.35 -2.64 21.09
C PRO A 123 -16.29 -2.16 22.55
N GLN A 124 -17.24 -1.31 22.95
CA GLN A 124 -17.32 -0.80 24.31
C GLN A 124 -17.76 -1.89 25.29
N SER A 125 -18.78 -2.71 24.94
CA SER A 125 -19.21 -3.81 25.81
C SER A 125 -18.10 -4.84 26.03
N LEU A 126 -17.28 -5.09 25.00
CA LEU A 126 -16.13 -6.00 25.12
C LEU A 126 -15.08 -5.47 26.12
N ARG A 127 -14.77 -4.17 26.06
CA ARG A 127 -13.87 -3.52 27.02
C ARG A 127 -14.44 -3.52 28.43
N ASP A 128 -15.73 -3.20 28.57
CA ASP A 128 -16.42 -3.17 29.85
C ASP A 128 -16.48 -4.58 30.47
N ALA A 129 -16.76 -5.61 29.67
CA ALA A 129 -16.74 -7.00 30.10
C ALA A 129 -15.34 -7.44 30.56
N ARG A 130 -14.29 -7.04 29.84
CA ARG A 130 -12.91 -7.30 30.24
C ARG A 130 -12.60 -6.68 31.60
N VAL A 131 -12.88 -5.39 31.77
CA VAL A 131 -12.65 -4.66 33.03
C VAL A 131 -13.46 -5.29 34.17
N PHE A 132 -14.69 -5.70 33.89
CA PHE A 132 -15.54 -6.39 34.87
C PHE A 132 -14.91 -7.71 35.34
N HIS A 133 -14.46 -8.57 34.41
CA HIS A 133 -13.87 -9.86 34.75
C HIS A 133 -12.47 -9.71 35.39
N GLU A 134 -11.68 -8.71 35.02
CA GLU A 134 -10.41 -8.40 35.70
C GLU A 134 -10.66 -7.99 37.16
N LYS A 135 -11.66 -7.14 37.42
CA LYS A 135 -12.06 -6.76 38.78
C LYS A 135 -12.61 -7.96 39.57
N ALA A 136 -13.41 -8.81 38.92
CA ALA A 136 -13.94 -10.02 39.55
C ALA A 136 -12.82 -10.99 39.93
N ALA A 137 -11.85 -11.24 39.04
CA ALA A 137 -10.68 -12.07 39.32
C ALA A 137 -9.88 -11.53 40.51
N ALA A 138 -9.61 -10.22 40.55
CA ALA A 138 -8.93 -9.60 41.68
C ALA A 138 -9.71 -9.75 43.00
N ALA A 139 -11.04 -9.59 42.96
CA ALA A 139 -11.90 -9.76 44.13
C ALA A 139 -11.92 -11.23 44.62
N PHE A 140 -12.02 -12.21 43.71
CA PHE A 140 -11.99 -13.63 44.06
C PHE A 140 -10.62 -14.05 44.60
N ALA A 141 -9.52 -13.57 44.02
CA ALA A 141 -8.17 -13.82 44.55
C ALA A 141 -8.00 -13.26 45.97
N ALA A 142 -8.50 -12.04 46.22
CA ALA A 142 -8.46 -11.44 47.55
C ALA A 142 -9.35 -12.19 48.57
N ALA A 143 -10.52 -12.68 48.15
CA ALA A 143 -11.40 -13.50 48.97
C ALA A 143 -10.76 -14.86 49.29
N LEU A 144 -10.13 -15.50 48.29
CA LEU A 144 -9.45 -16.79 48.43
C LEU A 144 -8.31 -16.73 49.43
N ALA A 145 -7.56 -15.61 49.48
CA ALA A 145 -6.47 -15.41 50.42
C ALA A 145 -6.93 -15.34 51.90
N ARG A 146 -8.21 -15.04 52.14
CA ARG A 146 -8.80 -14.91 53.50
C ARG A 146 -9.65 -16.12 53.90
N GLU A 147 -9.96 -17.00 52.96
CA GLU A 147 -10.87 -18.13 53.18
C GLU A 147 -10.14 -19.31 53.83
N THR A 148 -10.74 -19.85 54.90
CA THR A 148 -10.21 -20.97 55.67
C THR A 148 -11.02 -22.25 55.44
N GLY A 149 -12.25 -22.15 54.95
CA GLY A 149 -13.13 -23.29 54.71
C GLY A 149 -12.89 -23.97 53.35
N GLU A 150 -12.51 -25.25 53.37
CA GLU A 150 -12.21 -26.05 52.17
C GLU A 150 -13.32 -26.03 51.10
N LYS A 151 -14.60 -26.15 51.50
CA LYS A 151 -15.71 -26.13 50.54
C LYS A 151 -15.87 -24.78 49.84
N ARG A 152 -15.78 -23.67 50.58
CA ARG A 152 -15.88 -22.31 50.01
C ARG A 152 -14.66 -21.96 49.17
N ARG A 153 -13.48 -22.39 49.63
CA ARG A 153 -12.22 -22.25 48.90
C ARG A 153 -12.33 -22.84 47.49
N ARG A 154 -12.86 -24.06 47.33
CA ARG A 154 -13.08 -24.67 46.00
C ARG A 154 -14.01 -23.87 45.10
N VAL A 155 -15.08 -23.31 45.64
CA VAL A 155 -16.02 -22.46 44.87
C VAL A 155 -15.32 -21.19 44.41
N LEU A 156 -14.52 -20.55 45.28
CA LEU A 156 -13.75 -19.35 44.94
C LEU A 156 -12.65 -19.64 43.91
N GLU A 157 -11.96 -20.78 44.03
CA GLU A 157 -10.97 -21.23 43.03
C GLU A 157 -11.60 -21.44 41.65
N GLN A 158 -12.80 -22.04 41.60
CA GLN A 158 -13.53 -22.20 40.34
C GLN A 158 -13.95 -20.84 39.77
N ALA A 159 -14.55 -19.97 40.59
CA ALA A 159 -14.96 -18.64 40.16
C ALA A 159 -13.78 -17.77 39.67
N LEU A 160 -12.61 -17.90 40.30
CA LEU A 160 -11.39 -17.24 39.85
C LEU A 160 -10.94 -17.76 38.47
N LYS A 161 -10.89 -19.08 38.29
CA LYS A 161 -10.56 -19.69 36.99
C LYS A 161 -11.52 -19.26 35.89
N ASP A 162 -12.81 -19.22 36.18
CA ASP A 162 -13.83 -18.78 35.22
C ASP A 162 -13.66 -17.29 34.87
N ALA A 163 -13.36 -16.44 35.84
CA ALA A 163 -13.07 -15.03 35.61
C ALA A 163 -11.81 -14.84 34.74
N GLU A 164 -10.72 -15.55 35.04
CA GLU A 164 -9.48 -15.53 34.25
C GLU A 164 -9.69 -16.03 32.82
N ALA A 165 -10.47 -17.09 32.64
CA ALA A 165 -10.82 -17.62 31.33
C ALA A 165 -11.61 -16.60 30.49
N ASN A 166 -12.53 -15.87 31.13
CA ASN A 166 -13.30 -14.81 30.48
C ASN A 166 -12.44 -13.59 30.13
N VAL A 167 -11.49 -13.18 30.97
CA VAL A 167 -10.50 -12.14 30.61
C VAL A 167 -9.69 -12.57 29.40
N ALA A 168 -9.18 -13.80 29.39
CA ALA A 168 -8.41 -14.33 28.27
C ALA A 168 -9.25 -14.40 26.98
N LEU A 169 -10.53 -14.75 27.08
CA LEU A 169 -11.46 -14.72 25.96
C LEU A 169 -11.64 -13.30 25.42
N ALA A 170 -11.89 -12.32 26.29
CA ALA A 170 -12.06 -10.93 25.90
C ALA A 170 -10.82 -10.40 25.15
N VAL A 171 -9.62 -10.65 25.68
CA VAL A 171 -8.35 -10.25 25.04
C VAL A 171 -8.16 -10.91 23.67
N ARG A 172 -8.52 -12.19 23.51
CA ARG A 172 -8.44 -12.86 22.21
C ARG A 172 -9.39 -12.24 21.18
N LEU A 173 -10.63 -11.94 21.60
CA LEU A 173 -11.62 -11.30 20.73
C LEU A 173 -11.20 -9.88 20.36
N GLU A 174 -10.67 -9.09 21.30
CA GLU A 174 -10.11 -7.76 21.04
C GLU A 174 -9.00 -7.81 20.00
N ARG A 175 -8.02 -8.72 20.17
CA ARG A 175 -6.90 -8.87 19.22
C ARG A 175 -7.40 -9.26 17.83
N ARG A 176 -8.27 -10.27 17.75
CA ARG A 176 -8.86 -10.72 16.48
C ARG A 176 -9.58 -9.58 15.76
N LEU A 177 -10.34 -8.76 16.49
CA LEU A 177 -11.01 -7.59 15.92
C LEU A 177 -10.01 -6.54 15.42
N VAL A 178 -8.96 -6.25 16.18
CA VAL A 178 -7.90 -5.32 15.76
C VAL A 178 -7.19 -5.82 14.51
N ASP A 179 -6.89 -7.12 14.43
CA ASP A 179 -6.25 -7.72 13.26
C ASP A 179 -7.15 -7.61 12.02
N LEU A 180 -8.47 -7.84 12.16
CA LEU A 180 -9.44 -7.64 11.09
C LEU A 180 -9.51 -6.16 10.69
N ILE A 181 -9.62 -5.23 11.64
CA ILE A 181 -9.62 -3.79 11.36
C ILE A 181 -8.36 -3.40 10.57
N HIS A 182 -7.20 -3.89 11.00
CA HIS A 182 -5.93 -3.63 10.32
C HIS A 182 -5.93 -4.19 8.89
N ALA A 183 -6.34 -5.45 8.70
CA ALA A 183 -6.41 -6.07 7.38
C ALA A 183 -7.33 -5.31 6.42
N TRP A 184 -8.49 -4.85 6.87
CA TRP A 184 -9.40 -4.04 6.05
C TRP A 184 -8.82 -2.65 5.73
N LEU A 185 -8.19 -1.99 6.70
CA LEU A 185 -7.53 -0.70 6.46
C LEU A 185 -6.42 -0.84 5.40
N VAL A 186 -5.64 -1.92 5.45
CA VAL A 186 -4.62 -2.22 4.43
C VAL A 186 -5.27 -2.50 3.08
N ALA A 187 -6.32 -3.32 3.03
CA ALA A 187 -7.01 -3.64 1.78
C ALA A 187 -7.61 -2.39 1.11
N GLU A 188 -8.21 -1.49 1.89
CA GLU A 188 -8.78 -0.25 1.38
C GLU A 188 -7.68 0.73 0.94
N ALA A 189 -6.58 0.83 1.69
CA ALA A 189 -5.42 1.62 1.29
C ALA A 189 -4.83 1.14 -0.05
N VAL A 190 -4.70 -0.18 -0.23
CA VAL A 190 -4.23 -0.79 -1.49
C VAL A 190 -5.20 -0.53 -2.63
N ARG A 191 -6.51 -0.63 -2.38
CA ARG A 191 -7.55 -0.34 -3.39
C ARG A 191 -7.49 1.11 -3.84
N ALA A 192 -7.41 2.04 -2.89
CA ALA A 192 -7.26 3.45 -3.18
C ALA A 192 -5.96 3.72 -3.95
N ALA A 193 -4.84 3.15 -3.51
CA ALA A 193 -3.56 3.27 -4.19
C ALA A 193 -3.64 2.78 -5.64
N ARG A 194 -4.28 1.63 -5.90
CA ARG A 194 -4.49 1.09 -7.25
C ARG A 194 -5.29 2.04 -8.14
N ILE A 195 -6.39 2.62 -7.63
CA ILE A 195 -7.19 3.58 -8.40
C ILE A 195 -6.35 4.81 -8.75
N ARG A 196 -5.58 5.31 -7.78
CA ARG A 196 -4.71 6.48 -7.95
C ARG A 196 -3.56 6.23 -8.93
N THR A 197 -2.95 5.04 -8.91
CA THR A 197 -1.92 4.68 -9.88
C THR A 197 -2.50 4.53 -11.28
N MET A 198 -3.69 3.94 -11.44
CA MET A 198 -4.37 3.90 -12.75
C MET A 198 -4.70 5.31 -13.25
N ALA A 199 -5.19 6.21 -12.39
CA ALA A 199 -5.41 7.61 -12.74
C ALA A 199 -4.11 8.31 -13.17
N GLY A 200 -3.00 8.05 -12.47
CA GLY A 200 -1.67 8.54 -12.85
C GLY A 200 -1.24 8.05 -14.24
N VAL A 201 -1.41 6.75 -14.54
CA VAL A 201 -1.10 6.17 -15.86
C VAL A 201 -1.94 6.82 -16.96
N VAL A 202 -3.24 7.02 -16.72
CA VAL A 202 -4.13 7.70 -17.67
C VAL A 202 -3.67 9.15 -17.90
N ALA A 203 -3.32 9.88 -16.85
CA ALA A 203 -2.80 11.24 -16.97
C ALA A 203 -1.50 11.30 -17.78
N VAL A 204 -0.56 10.38 -17.54
CA VAL A 204 0.68 10.28 -18.32
C VAL A 204 0.41 9.96 -19.79
N ALA A 205 -0.50 9.02 -20.08
CA ALA A 205 -0.86 8.67 -21.44
C ALA A 205 -1.50 9.86 -22.19
N LEU A 206 -2.40 10.59 -21.53
CA LEU A 206 -3.00 11.81 -22.08
C LEU A 206 -1.97 12.92 -22.30
N GLY A 207 -1.06 13.14 -21.35
CA GLY A 207 0.03 14.12 -21.47
C GLY A 207 0.98 13.79 -22.62
N ALA A 208 1.37 12.52 -22.77
CA ALA A 208 2.20 12.06 -23.87
C ALA A 208 1.50 12.20 -25.23
N ALA A 209 0.21 11.84 -25.31
CA ALA A 209 -0.58 12.01 -26.52
C ALA A 209 -0.69 13.50 -26.93
N ALA A 210 -0.94 14.39 -25.95
CA ALA A 210 -0.99 15.83 -26.20
C ALA A 210 0.37 16.39 -26.66
N PHE A 211 1.47 15.96 -26.05
CA PHE A 211 2.82 16.35 -26.46
C PHE A 211 3.12 15.92 -27.90
N LEU A 212 2.87 14.64 -28.23
CA LEU A 212 3.10 14.11 -29.58
C LEU A 212 2.22 14.79 -30.63
N ALA A 213 0.97 15.10 -30.30
CA ALA A 213 0.08 15.85 -31.18
C ALA A 213 0.59 17.28 -31.46
N ALA A 214 1.19 17.92 -30.46
CA ALA A 214 1.78 19.26 -30.61
C ALA A 214 3.11 19.23 -31.39
N THR A 215 3.92 18.16 -31.27
CA THR A 215 5.24 18.08 -31.92
C THR A 215 5.22 17.36 -33.27
N GLY A 216 4.17 16.60 -33.59
CA GLY A 216 4.04 15.81 -34.82
C GLY A 216 3.53 16.58 -36.04
N GLY A 217 3.20 17.87 -35.91
CA GLY A 217 2.72 18.73 -37.00
C GLY A 217 3.80 19.26 -37.95
N GLY A 218 5.08 18.99 -37.68
CA GLY A 218 6.18 19.37 -38.57
C GLY A 218 6.30 18.42 -39.76
N GLU A 219 5.87 18.91 -40.93
CA GLU A 219 5.99 18.28 -42.25
C GLU A 219 7.30 17.49 -42.38
N ALA A 220 7.18 16.19 -42.72
CA ALA A 220 8.32 15.35 -43.05
C ALA A 220 9.14 16.05 -44.14
N ALA A 221 10.37 16.43 -43.80
CA ALA A 221 11.27 17.06 -44.75
C ALA A 221 11.31 16.21 -46.05
N PRO A 222 11.18 16.82 -47.24
CA PRO A 222 11.24 16.06 -48.49
C PRO A 222 12.55 15.28 -48.51
N ALA A 223 12.44 13.99 -48.85
CA ALA A 223 13.58 13.10 -48.96
C ALA A 223 14.71 13.76 -49.77
N PRO A 224 15.98 13.66 -49.36
CA PRO A 224 17.07 14.20 -50.14
C PRO A 224 17.04 13.56 -51.54
N SER A 225 16.91 14.41 -52.57
CA SER A 225 16.97 13.98 -53.97
C SER A 225 18.25 13.18 -54.19
N PRO A 226 18.20 12.06 -54.95
CA PRO A 226 19.39 11.28 -55.22
C PRO A 226 20.41 12.14 -55.97
N THR A 227 21.58 12.32 -55.35
CA THR A 227 22.75 12.95 -55.97
C THR A 227 23.12 12.16 -57.24
N PRO A 228 23.28 12.78 -58.41
CA PRO A 228 23.74 12.07 -59.60
C PRO A 228 25.15 11.54 -59.34
N THR A 229 25.29 10.21 -59.36
CA THR A 229 26.56 9.50 -59.35
C THR A 229 27.42 9.99 -60.52
N ALA A 230 28.58 10.56 -60.21
CA ALA A 230 29.57 10.94 -61.19
C ALA A 230 29.98 9.71 -62.02
N THR A 231 29.77 9.79 -63.34
CA THR A 231 30.26 8.82 -64.33
C THR A 231 31.79 8.83 -64.31
N PRO A 232 32.48 7.67 -64.11
CA PRO A 232 33.91 7.62 -64.29
C PRO A 232 34.25 7.71 -65.79
N THR A 233 35.02 8.73 -66.14
CA THR A 233 35.65 8.96 -67.44
C THR A 233 36.51 7.76 -67.84
N ALA A 234 36.18 7.12 -68.98
CA ALA A 234 37.01 6.10 -69.59
C ALA A 234 38.19 6.75 -70.33
N THR A 235 39.40 6.33 -69.99
CA THR A 235 40.66 6.68 -70.67
C THR A 235 40.76 5.97 -72.03
N PRO A 236 41.09 6.64 -73.14
CA PRO A 236 41.30 5.96 -74.42
C PRO A 236 42.70 5.34 -74.48
N THR A 237 42.76 4.04 -74.79
CA THR A 237 43.99 3.35 -75.20
C THR A 237 44.24 3.64 -76.68
N VAL A 238 45.37 4.29 -76.99
CA VAL A 238 45.88 4.48 -78.35
C VAL A 238 46.82 3.33 -78.67
N SER A 239 46.54 2.57 -79.73
CA SER A 239 47.46 1.66 -80.38
C SER A 239 48.29 2.40 -81.43
N GLY A 240 49.60 2.15 -81.42
CA GLY A 240 50.57 2.50 -82.46
C GLY A 240 51.82 1.66 -82.25
#